data_AF-A0AAD2CIR8-F1
#
_entry.id   AF-A0AAD2CIR8-F1
#
_cell.length_a   1.000
_cell.length_b   1.000
_cell.length_c   1.000
_cell.angle_alpha   90.00
_cell.angle_beta   90.00
_cell.angle_gamma   90.00
#
_symmetry.space_group_name_H-M   'P 1'
#
loop_
_entity.id
_entity.type
_entity.pdbx_description
1 polymer ?
#
loop_
_entity_poly.entity_id
_entity_poly.type
_entity_poly.pdbx_seq_one_letter_code
_entity_poly.pdbx_strand_id
1 'polypeptide(L)'
;MPIREIVNALFLTYVGTEWMLQSSNELGKHQHDSFQVFLRILQNNKLFVALVSFLNIVDTFKRILPSLEGLWQLRILLAATAYVFALYVDCKRKLPSLELSSFLRQVAMAFLKVLPIYPFLAVLISFVFLFVISIFETLHLPLELLNMPIYYGTLYGPFSYIYYIVKRQVIESTTSLPTNNMAAGEMTAYFAR
;
A
#
# COMPACT_ATOMS: atom_id res chain seq x y z
N MET A 1 9.43 8.20 -15.57
CA MET A 1 8.93 7.05 -14.82
C MET A 1 8.71 5.84 -15.73
N PRO A 2 9.73 4.98 -15.87
CA PRO A 2 9.58 3.63 -16.42
C PRO A 2 8.60 2.78 -15.58
N ILE A 3 7.80 1.91 -16.20
CA ILE A 3 6.81 1.08 -15.47
C ILE A 3 7.51 0.13 -14.49
N ARG A 4 8.76 -0.26 -14.77
CA ARG A 4 9.63 -0.97 -13.80
C ARG A 4 9.66 -0.33 -12.41
N GLU A 5 9.70 1.00 -12.31
CA GLU A 5 9.68 1.68 -11.01
C GLU A 5 8.34 1.52 -10.30
N ILE A 6 7.23 1.62 -11.04
CA ILE A 6 5.87 1.39 -10.52
C ILE A 6 5.70 -0.04 -10.02
N VAL A 7 6.23 -1.00 -10.77
CA VAL A 7 6.18 -2.43 -10.42
C VAL A 7 7.02 -2.72 -9.19
N ASN A 8 8.25 -2.20 -9.13
CA ASN A 8 9.13 -2.37 -7.97
C ASN A 8 8.52 -1.72 -6.72
N ALA A 9 7.91 -0.56 -6.87
CA ALA A 9 7.25 0.11 -5.77
C ALA A 9 6.02 -0.65 -5.29
N LEU A 10 5.14 -1.10 -6.20
CA LEU A 10 4.02 -1.98 -5.87
C LEU A 10 4.49 -3.20 -5.06
N PHE A 11 5.57 -3.82 -5.51
CA PHE A 11 6.18 -4.97 -4.85
C PHE A 11 6.73 -4.64 -3.47
N LEU A 12 7.54 -3.60 -3.34
CA LEU A 12 8.09 -3.16 -2.06
C LEU A 12 6.99 -2.79 -1.07
N THR A 13 5.95 -2.11 -1.55
CA THR A 13 4.79 -1.74 -0.75
C THR A 13 4.01 -2.97 -0.28
N TYR A 14 3.73 -3.92 -1.18
CA TYR A 14 3.07 -5.16 -0.82
C TYR A 14 3.85 -5.92 0.26
N VAL A 15 5.14 -6.14 0.02
CA VAL A 15 6.01 -6.87 0.94
C VAL A 15 6.16 -6.15 2.28
N GLY A 16 6.34 -4.82 2.26
CA GLY A 16 6.43 -4.02 3.48
C GLY A 16 5.14 -4.05 4.30
N THR A 17 3.97 -4.00 3.66
CA THR A 17 2.67 -4.05 4.37
C THR A 17 2.39 -5.42 4.97
N GLU A 18 2.71 -6.52 4.28
CA GLU A 18 2.62 -7.87 4.84
C GLU A 18 3.56 -8.04 6.03
N TRP A 19 4.80 -7.56 5.92
CA TRP A 19 5.76 -7.60 7.00
C TRP A 19 5.25 -6.83 8.23
N MET A 20 4.76 -5.60 8.05
CA MET A 20 4.19 -4.79 9.15
C MET A 20 2.98 -5.46 9.81
N LEU A 21 2.06 -6.04 9.02
CA LEU A 21 0.89 -6.72 9.56
C LEU A 21 1.27 -7.97 10.36
N GLN A 22 2.26 -8.74 9.88
CA GLN A 22 2.73 -9.92 10.59
C GLN A 22 3.52 -9.54 11.85
N SER A 23 4.38 -8.54 11.79
CA SER A 23 5.08 -8.02 12.97
C SER A 23 4.12 -7.48 14.03
N SER A 24 3.03 -6.81 13.65
CA SER A 24 2.01 -6.34 14.59
C SER A 24 1.30 -7.48 15.32
N ASN A 25 1.12 -8.64 14.67
CA ASN A 25 0.51 -9.81 15.29
C ASN A 25 1.50 -10.63 16.13
N GLU A 26 2.79 -10.59 15.79
CA GLU A 26 3.85 -11.39 16.43
C GLU A 26 4.66 -10.64 17.48
N LEU A 27 4.31 -9.39 17.82
CA LEU A 27 5.01 -8.56 18.82
C LEU A 27 5.12 -9.20 20.22
N GLY A 28 4.51 -10.37 20.47
CA GLY A 28 4.62 -11.16 21.70
C GLY A 28 5.47 -12.43 21.64
N LYS A 29 5.96 -12.90 20.47
CA LYS A 29 6.71 -14.18 20.37
C LYS A 29 7.84 -14.13 19.32
N HIS A 30 9.09 -14.06 19.81
CA HIS A 30 10.36 -14.33 19.12
C HIS A 30 10.66 -13.60 17.79
N GLN A 31 11.41 -12.50 17.91
CA GLN A 31 11.91 -11.60 16.85
C GLN A 31 13.00 -12.20 15.92
N HIS A 32 13.33 -13.50 15.98
CA HIS A 32 14.62 -13.98 15.44
C HIS A 32 14.63 -14.52 14.00
N ASP A 33 13.49 -14.58 13.29
CA ASP A 33 13.45 -15.15 11.92
C ASP A 33 12.76 -14.24 10.87
N SER A 34 13.00 -12.93 10.95
CA SER A 34 12.45 -11.92 10.01
C SER A 34 12.69 -12.26 8.52
N PHE A 35 13.84 -12.88 8.20
CA PHE A 35 14.17 -13.26 6.82
C PHE A 35 13.36 -14.48 6.34
N GLN A 36 13.09 -15.47 7.20
CA GLN A 36 12.28 -16.62 6.83
C GLN A 36 10.81 -16.21 6.60
N VAL A 37 10.32 -15.28 7.41
CA VAL A 37 8.99 -14.67 7.23
C VAL A 37 8.89 -13.98 5.87
N PHE A 38 9.90 -13.18 5.51
CA PHE A 38 9.98 -12.53 4.20
C PHE A 38 9.94 -13.54 3.04
N LEU A 39 10.74 -14.60 3.11
CA LEU A 39 10.76 -15.65 2.08
C LEU A 39 9.41 -16.37 1.96
N ARG A 40 8.75 -16.63 3.09
CA ARG A 40 7.41 -17.25 3.12
C ARG A 40 6.35 -16.36 2.49
N ILE A 41 6.39 -15.05 2.75
CA ILE A 41 5.53 -14.05 2.11
C ILE A 41 5.76 -14.06 0.59
N LEU A 42 7.01 -14.11 0.14
CA LEU A 42 7.35 -14.14 -1.28
C LEU A 42 6.83 -15.40 -1.98
N GLN A 43 6.97 -16.57 -1.34
CA GLN A 43 6.55 -17.86 -1.90
C GLN A 43 5.03 -18.03 -1.97
N ASN A 44 4.28 -17.53 -0.99
CA ASN A 44 2.82 -17.67 -0.97
C ASN A 44 2.10 -16.76 -1.98
N ASN A 45 2.78 -15.74 -2.49
CA ASN A 45 2.16 -14.70 -3.32
C ASN A 45 2.46 -14.83 -4.81
N LYS A 46 2.32 -16.06 -5.34
CA LYS A 46 2.52 -16.37 -6.77
C LYS A 46 1.75 -15.45 -7.71
N LEU A 47 0.53 -15.06 -7.33
CA LEU A 47 -0.29 -14.15 -8.13
C LEU A 47 0.24 -12.70 -8.12
N PHE A 48 0.89 -12.26 -7.05
CA PHE A 48 1.51 -10.94 -7.01
C PHE A 48 2.76 -10.92 -7.90
N VAL A 49 3.58 -11.96 -7.82
CA VAL A 49 4.73 -12.16 -8.73
C VAL A 49 4.26 -12.23 -10.19
N ALA A 50 3.13 -12.90 -10.47
CA ALA A 50 2.55 -12.96 -11.81
C ALA A 50 2.07 -11.58 -12.29
N LEU A 51 1.43 -10.78 -11.44
CA LEU A 51 1.01 -9.40 -11.76
C LEU A 51 2.21 -8.50 -12.06
N VAL A 52 3.24 -8.54 -11.21
CA VAL A 52 4.52 -7.82 -11.40
C VAL A 52 5.16 -8.21 -12.73
N SER A 53 5.19 -9.51 -13.03
CA SER A 53 5.71 -10.04 -14.29
C SER A 53 4.91 -9.55 -15.49
N PHE A 54 3.57 -9.56 -15.40
CA PHE A 54 2.68 -9.05 -16.44
C PHE A 54 2.90 -7.55 -16.69
N LEU A 55 3.00 -6.74 -15.64
CA LEU A 55 3.27 -5.30 -15.76
C LEU A 55 4.66 -5.03 -16.38
N ASN A 56 5.66 -5.86 -16.10
CA ASN A 56 6.96 -5.81 -16.77
C ASN A 56 6.88 -6.16 -18.27
N ILE A 57 6.01 -7.10 -18.65
CA ILE A 57 5.75 -7.43 -20.05
C ILE A 57 5.07 -6.24 -20.75
N VAL A 58 4.09 -5.59 -20.10
CA VAL A 58 3.44 -4.39 -20.62
C VAL A 58 4.43 -3.23 -20.81
N ASP A 59 5.41 -3.06 -19.92
CA ASP A 59 6.50 -2.09 -20.09
C ASP A 59 7.35 -2.38 -21.33
N THR A 60 7.60 -3.66 -21.59
CA THR A 60 8.32 -4.12 -22.78
C THR A 60 7.54 -3.80 -24.05
N PHE A 61 6.21 -3.97 -24.04
CA PHE A 61 5.33 -3.57 -25.13
C PHE A 61 5.28 -2.04 -25.34
N LYS A 62 5.42 -1.23 -24.29
CA LYS A 62 5.47 0.23 -24.42
C LYS A 62 6.71 0.75 -25.15
N ARG A 63 7.85 0.04 -25.08
CA ARG A 63 9.03 0.38 -25.92
C ARG A 63 8.73 0.31 -27.41
N ILE A 64 7.70 -0.44 -27.80
CA ILE A 64 7.29 -0.62 -29.19
C ILE A 64 6.36 0.52 -29.66
N LEU A 65 5.71 1.26 -28.74
CA LEU A 65 4.76 2.33 -29.06
C LEU A 65 5.20 3.69 -28.46
N PRO A 66 6.16 4.39 -29.09
CA PRO A 66 6.76 5.62 -28.56
C PRO A 66 5.83 6.85 -28.57
N SER A 67 4.65 6.80 -29.19
CA SER A 67 3.78 7.97 -29.41
C SER A 67 3.00 8.48 -28.17
N LEU A 68 3.23 7.95 -26.96
CA LEU A 68 2.45 8.28 -25.75
C LEU A 68 3.19 9.18 -24.75
N GLU A 69 4.10 10.03 -25.22
CA GLU A 69 4.93 10.90 -24.35
C GLU A 69 4.13 12.00 -23.64
N GLY A 70 2.96 12.41 -24.16
CA GLY A 70 2.09 13.41 -23.53
C GLY A 70 1.25 12.91 -22.35
N LEU A 71 1.26 11.61 -22.05
CA LEU A 71 0.29 10.98 -21.14
C LEU A 71 0.86 10.68 -19.75
N TRP A 72 1.70 11.58 -19.21
CA TRP A 72 2.28 11.44 -17.87
C TRP A 72 1.20 11.29 -16.78
N GLN A 73 0.11 12.04 -16.89
CA GLN A 73 -1.03 11.98 -15.96
C GLN A 73 -1.69 10.59 -16.00
N LEU A 74 -1.82 9.98 -17.18
CA LEU A 74 -2.37 8.62 -17.30
C LEU A 74 -1.46 7.57 -16.67
N ARG A 75 -0.15 7.80 -16.57
CA ARG A 75 0.77 6.85 -15.92
C ARG A 75 0.52 6.79 -14.42
N ILE A 76 0.35 7.95 -13.78
CA ILE A 76 0.02 8.04 -12.36
C ILE A 76 -1.37 7.43 -12.11
N LEU A 77 -2.35 7.76 -12.96
CA LEU A 77 -3.69 7.20 -12.87
C LEU A 77 -3.66 5.67 -13.00
N LEU A 78 -2.96 5.15 -14.01
CA LEU A 78 -2.82 3.71 -14.23
C LEU A 78 -2.11 3.02 -13.07
N ALA A 79 -1.05 3.62 -12.52
CA ALA A 79 -0.37 3.10 -11.34
C ALA A 79 -1.31 3.05 -10.14
N ALA A 80 -2.07 4.12 -9.87
CA ALA A 80 -3.05 4.18 -8.80
C ALA A 80 -4.16 3.15 -9.00
N THR A 81 -4.67 2.97 -10.22
CA THR A 81 -5.69 1.95 -10.53
C THR A 81 -5.14 0.54 -10.31
N ALA A 82 -3.93 0.24 -10.81
CA ALA A 82 -3.27 -1.04 -10.61
C ALA A 82 -3.04 -1.32 -9.12
N TYR A 83 -2.69 -0.29 -8.35
CA TYR A 83 -2.51 -0.35 -6.91
C TYR A 83 -3.80 -0.70 -6.16
N VAL A 84 -4.88 0.04 -6.44
CA VAL A 84 -6.20 -0.21 -5.84
C VAL A 84 -6.73 -1.59 -6.23
N PHE A 85 -6.49 -2.03 -7.48
CA PHE A 85 -6.87 -3.36 -7.93
C PHE A 85 -6.08 -4.46 -7.21
N ALA A 86 -4.76 -4.31 -7.08
CA ALA A 86 -3.93 -5.27 -6.36
C ALA A 86 -4.38 -5.39 -4.89
N LEU A 87 -4.66 -4.26 -4.23
CA LEU A 87 -5.21 -4.22 -2.87
C LEU A 87 -6.59 -4.90 -2.79
N TYR A 88 -7.47 -4.65 -3.76
CA TYR A 88 -8.79 -5.31 -3.80
C TYR A 88 -8.65 -6.82 -3.88
N VAL A 89 -7.82 -7.32 -4.81
CA VAL A 89 -7.58 -8.75 -4.99
C VAL A 89 -7.00 -9.37 -3.72
N ASP A 90 -6.07 -8.68 -3.05
CA ASP A 90 -5.49 -9.14 -1.80
C ASP A 90 -6.54 -9.23 -0.67
N CYS A 91 -7.35 -8.18 -0.49
CA CYS A 91 -8.45 -8.17 0.47
C CYS A 91 -9.51 -9.24 0.15
N LYS A 92 -9.87 -9.42 -1.12
CA LYS A 92 -10.87 -10.40 -1.59
C LYS A 92 -10.42 -11.84 -1.35
N ARG A 93 -9.12 -12.13 -1.39
CA ARG A 93 -8.57 -13.45 -1.02
C ARG A 93 -8.76 -13.76 0.47
N LYS A 94 -8.63 -12.74 1.33
CA LYS A 94 -8.81 -12.89 2.78
C LYS A 94 -10.28 -12.93 3.18
N LEU A 95 -11.11 -12.12 2.52
CA LEU A 95 -12.55 -12.01 2.77
C LEU A 95 -13.33 -12.16 1.45
N PRO A 96 -13.71 -13.39 1.05
CA PRO A 96 -14.41 -13.62 -0.22
C PRO A 96 -15.76 -12.92 -0.33
N SER A 97 -16.41 -12.61 0.78
CA SER A 97 -17.67 -11.86 0.84
C SER A 97 -17.52 -10.35 0.62
N LEU A 98 -16.30 -9.82 0.46
CA LEU A 98 -16.07 -8.38 0.34
C LEU A 98 -16.66 -7.80 -0.96
N GLU A 99 -17.63 -6.90 -0.83
CA GLU A 99 -18.19 -6.15 -1.96
C GLU A 99 -17.26 -5.02 -2.42
N LEU A 100 -17.21 -4.80 -3.74
CA LEU A 100 -16.36 -3.76 -4.35
C LEU A 100 -16.77 -2.35 -3.90
N SER A 101 -18.07 -2.09 -3.76
CA SER A 101 -18.62 -0.80 -3.31
C SER A 101 -18.15 -0.43 -1.90
N SER A 102 -18.25 -1.37 -0.95
CA SER A 102 -17.78 -1.21 0.42
C SER A 102 -16.27 -1.00 0.47
N PHE A 103 -15.51 -1.78 -0.31
CA PHE A 103 -14.07 -1.62 -0.42
C PHE A 103 -13.66 -0.24 -0.95
N LEU A 104 -14.25 0.22 -2.06
CA LEU A 104 -13.94 1.53 -2.64
C LEU A 104 -14.29 2.67 -1.68
N ARG A 105 -15.37 2.54 -0.90
CA ARG A 105 -15.71 3.51 0.15
C ARG A 105 -14.65 3.56 1.24
N GLN A 106 -14.11 2.43 1.67
CA GLN A 106 -13.01 2.37 2.65
C GLN A 106 -11.73 3.01 2.10
N VAL A 107 -11.38 2.71 0.84
CA VAL A 107 -10.22 3.33 0.16
C VAL A 107 -10.39 4.84 0.08
N ALA A 108 -11.56 5.33 -0.34
CA ALA A 108 -11.84 6.76 -0.43
C ALA A 108 -11.75 7.45 0.94
N MET A 109 -12.28 6.84 2.00
CA MET A 109 -12.17 7.35 3.37
C MET A 109 -10.72 7.38 3.87
N ALA A 110 -9.94 6.34 3.58
CA ALA A 110 -8.51 6.31 3.91
C ALA A 110 -7.74 7.40 3.15
N PHE A 111 -8.03 7.60 1.86
CA PHE A 111 -7.44 8.66 1.06
C PHE A 111 -7.76 10.04 1.63
N LEU A 112 -9.03 10.28 2.00
CA LEU A 112 -9.47 11.54 2.58
C LEU A 112 -8.80 11.85 3.92
N LYS A 113 -8.46 10.82 4.72
CA LYS A 113 -7.68 10.96 5.95
C LYS A 113 -6.22 11.33 5.69
N VAL A 114 -5.63 10.79 4.63
CA VAL A 114 -4.22 11.04 4.29
C VAL A 114 -4.02 12.39 3.61
N LEU A 115 -5.00 12.84 2.82
CA LEU A 115 -4.95 14.09 2.06
C LEU A 115 -4.49 15.32 2.89
N PRO A 116 -5.04 15.60 4.09
CA PRO A 116 -4.60 16.75 4.89
C PRO A 116 -3.25 16.55 5.58
N ILE A 117 -2.85 15.30 5.86
CA ILE A 117 -1.60 14.98 6.56
C ILE A 117 -0.42 14.99 5.59
N TYR A 118 -0.67 14.63 4.33
CA TYR A 118 0.35 14.53 3.29
C TYR A 118 1.25 15.76 3.12
N PRO A 119 0.75 17.01 3.05
CA PRO A 119 1.64 18.17 2.93
C PRO A 119 2.60 18.31 4.11
N PHE A 120 2.13 18.04 5.34
CA PHE A 120 2.98 18.10 6.53
C PHE A 120 4.04 16.99 6.52
N LEU A 121 3.65 15.77 6.15
CA LEU A 121 4.59 14.65 5.97
C LEU A 121 5.63 14.98 4.89
N ALA A 122 5.22 15.55 3.77
CA ALA A 122 6.12 15.93 2.68
C ALA A 122 7.16 16.97 3.13
N VAL A 123 6.74 17.99 3.89
CA VAL A 123 7.66 18.98 4.48
C VAL A 123 8.62 18.33 5.47
N LEU A 124 8.11 17.49 6.39
CA LEU A 124 8.94 16.80 7.37
C LEU A 124 9.98 15.89 6.70
N ILE A 125 9.55 15.10 5.71
CA ILE A 125 10.42 14.21 4.94
C ILE A 125 11.48 15.04 4.19
N SER A 126 11.10 16.16 3.58
CA SER A 126 12.03 17.05 2.89
C SER A 126 13.08 17.62 3.87
N PHE A 127 12.65 18.00 5.08
CA PHE A 127 13.56 18.49 6.12
C PHE A 127 14.56 17.41 6.55
N VAL A 128 14.10 16.18 6.80
CA VAL A 128 14.99 15.05 7.12
C VAL A 128 15.99 14.80 5.99
N PHE A 129 15.53 14.76 4.73
CA PHE A 129 16.42 14.54 3.61
C PHE A 129 17.43 15.66 3.39
N LEU A 130 17.10 16.90 3.76
CA LEU A 130 18.07 18.00 3.73
C LEU A 130 19.27 17.68 4.63
N PHE A 131 19.04 17.23 5.87
CA PHE A 131 20.13 16.79 6.75
C PHE A 131 20.94 15.64 6.17
N VAL A 132 20.26 14.64 5.61
CA VAL A 132 20.94 13.48 5.03
C VAL A 132 21.80 13.88 3.82
N ILE A 133 21.29 14.77 2.97
CA ILE A 133 22.05 15.34 1.84
C ILE A 133 23.28 16.08 2.35
N SER A 134 23.13 16.95 3.35
CA SER A 134 24.27 17.69 3.92
C SER A 134 25.35 16.77 4.52
N ILE A 135 24.96 15.66 5.13
CA ILE A 135 25.90 14.63 5.62
C ILE A 135 26.63 13.98 4.44
N PHE A 136 25.91 13.58 3.39
CA PHE A 136 26.52 12.96 2.21
C PHE A 136 27.48 13.92 1.49
N GLU A 137 27.11 15.20 1.38
CA GLU A 137 27.96 16.25 0.82
C GLU A 137 29.23 16.42 1.65
N THR A 138 29.12 16.48 2.99
CA THR A 138 30.28 16.59 3.89
C THR A 138 31.23 15.40 3.74
N LEU A 139 30.68 14.21 3.55
CA LEU A 139 31.43 12.96 3.34
C LEU A 139 31.87 12.73 1.88
N HIS A 140 31.55 13.65 0.96
CA HIS A 140 31.82 13.52 -0.48
C HIS A 140 31.28 12.21 -1.09
N LEU A 141 30.12 11.77 -0.62
CA LEU A 141 29.44 10.57 -1.13
C LEU A 141 28.56 10.90 -2.35
N PRO A 142 28.36 9.95 -3.27
CA PRO A 142 27.50 10.14 -4.44
C PRO A 142 26.04 10.37 -4.04
N LEU A 143 25.50 11.53 -4.39
CA LEU A 143 24.11 11.93 -4.09
C LEU A 143 23.09 11.14 -4.92
N GLU A 144 23.50 10.48 -5.99
CA GLU A 144 22.62 9.64 -6.82
C GLU A 144 22.00 8.49 -6.02
N LEU A 145 22.68 8.03 -4.97
CA LEU A 145 22.17 7.01 -4.05
C LEU A 145 20.98 7.50 -3.23
N LEU A 146 20.87 8.81 -2.99
CA LEU A 146 19.76 9.42 -2.23
C LEU A 146 18.52 9.66 -3.09
N ASN A 147 18.68 9.81 -4.41
CA ASN A 147 17.57 10.04 -5.32
C ASN A 147 16.53 8.91 -5.24
N MET A 148 16.97 7.66 -5.16
CA MET A 148 16.05 6.52 -5.08
C MET A 148 15.23 6.52 -3.77
N PRO A 149 15.82 6.55 -2.56
CA PRO A 149 15.08 6.63 -1.30
C PRO A 149 14.10 7.82 -1.23
N ILE A 150 14.53 9.01 -1.66
CA ILE A 150 13.68 10.21 -1.69
C ILE A 150 12.50 9.97 -2.60
N TYR A 151 12.78 9.51 -3.82
CA TYR A 151 11.76 9.27 -4.83
C TYR A 151 10.77 8.20 -4.40
N TYR A 152 11.24 7.04 -3.94
CA TYR A 152 10.36 5.95 -3.54
C TYR A 152 9.59 6.28 -2.26
N GLY A 153 10.25 6.90 -1.28
CA GLY A 153 9.63 7.24 0.00
C GLY A 153 8.53 8.30 -0.15
N THR A 154 8.81 9.38 -0.88
CA THR A 154 7.84 10.47 -1.07
C THR A 154 6.68 10.07 -1.98
N LEU A 155 6.96 9.40 -3.10
CA LEU A 155 5.94 9.06 -4.08
C LEU A 155 5.08 7.87 -3.63
N TYR A 156 5.67 6.83 -3.04
CA TYR A 156 4.95 5.58 -2.72
C TYR A 156 4.64 5.39 -1.26
N GLY A 157 5.29 6.11 -0.35
CA GLY A 157 4.98 6.08 1.08
C GLY A 157 3.49 6.29 1.37
N PRO A 158 2.83 7.32 0.81
CA PRO A 158 1.40 7.57 1.05
C PRO A 158 0.51 6.42 0.59
N PHE A 159 0.78 5.87 -0.60
CA PHE A 159 0.03 4.73 -1.11
C PHE A 159 0.21 3.51 -0.21
N SER A 160 1.44 3.26 0.24
CA SER A 160 1.77 2.16 1.16
C SER A 160 1.00 2.29 2.48
N TYR A 161 0.92 3.50 3.01
CA TYR A 161 0.17 3.79 4.22
C TYR A 161 -1.35 3.59 4.05
N ILE A 162 -1.92 4.04 2.94
CA ILE A 162 -3.35 3.81 2.61
C ILE A 162 -3.65 2.31 2.51
N TYR A 163 -2.78 1.56 1.83
CA TYR A 163 -2.92 0.11 1.71
C TYR A 163 -2.92 -0.58 3.06
N TYR A 164 -1.97 -0.22 3.92
CA TYR A 164 -1.92 -0.72 5.28
C TYR A 164 -3.22 -0.43 6.05
N ILE A 165 -3.71 0.82 6.02
CA ILE A 165 -4.96 1.20 6.71
C ILE A 165 -6.15 0.40 6.21
N VAL A 166 -6.36 0.35 4.89
CA VAL A 166 -7.53 -0.31 4.29
C VAL A 166 -7.47 -1.82 4.55
N LYS A 167 -6.31 -2.44 4.33
CA LYS A 167 -6.15 -3.88 4.57
C LYS A 167 -6.38 -4.22 6.04
N ARG A 168 -5.84 -3.43 6.96
CA ARG A 168 -6.07 -3.59 8.39
C ARG A 168 -7.55 -3.48 8.75
N GLN A 169 -8.27 -2.49 8.23
CA GLN A 169 -9.71 -2.32 8.45
C GLN A 169 -10.52 -3.52 7.97
N VAL A 170 -10.21 -4.06 6.79
CA VAL A 170 -10.87 -5.26 6.25
C VAL A 170 -10.62 -6.48 7.15
N ILE A 171 -9.38 -6.67 7.60
CA ILE A 171 -9.03 -7.79 8.50
C ILE A 171 -9.73 -7.64 9.85
N GLU A 172 -9.68 -6.45 10.46
CA GLU A 172 -10.33 -6.18 11.76
C GLU A 172 -11.85 -6.39 11.70
N SER A 173 -12.50 -5.99 10.60
CA SER A 173 -13.94 -6.22 10.39
C SER A 173 -14.33 -7.70 10.31
N THR A 174 -13.38 -8.58 9.98
CA THR A 174 -13.59 -10.03 9.95
C THR A 174 -13.47 -10.64 11.34
N THR A 175 -12.61 -10.08 12.19
CA THR A 175 -12.32 -10.60 13.54
C THR A 175 -13.30 -10.08 14.58
N SER A 176 -13.88 -8.89 14.38
CA SER A 176 -14.99 -8.42 15.22
C SER A 176 -16.20 -9.31 15.00
N LEU A 177 -16.53 -10.14 16.01
CA LEU A 177 -17.83 -10.82 16.10
C LEU A 177 -18.93 -9.80 15.76
N PRO A 178 -20.00 -10.18 15.02
CA PRO A 178 -21.12 -9.29 14.77
C PRO A 178 -21.64 -8.82 16.13
N THR A 179 -21.30 -7.59 16.50
CA THR A 179 -21.83 -6.96 17.70
C THR A 179 -23.31 -6.83 17.40
N ASN A 180 -24.09 -7.76 17.96
CA ASN A 180 -25.52 -7.85 17.76
C ASN A 180 -26.15 -6.49 18.07
N ASN A 181 -26.37 -5.67 17.04
CA ASN A 181 -27.29 -4.55 17.07
C ASN A 181 -28.74 -5.01 17.31
N MET A 182 -28.98 -6.32 17.52
CA MET A 182 -30.25 -6.86 18.03
C MET A 182 -30.68 -6.22 19.36
N ALA A 183 -29.75 -5.71 20.18
CA ALA A 183 -30.13 -5.06 21.44
C ALA A 183 -30.83 -3.68 21.28
N ALA A 184 -30.66 -2.99 20.14
CA ALA A 184 -31.30 -1.69 19.91
C ALA A 184 -32.67 -1.80 19.22
N GLY A 185 -32.91 -2.89 18.47
CA GLY A 185 -34.19 -3.15 17.80
C GLY A 185 -35.26 -3.74 18.74
N GLU A 186 -34.89 -4.60 19.69
CA GLU A 186 -35.88 -5.21 20.60
C GLU A 186 -36.31 -4.27 21.74
N MET A 187 -35.51 -3.25 22.07
CA MET A 187 -35.87 -2.31 23.14
C MET A 187 -36.97 -1.32 22.71
N THR A 188 -37.15 -1.05 21.40
CA THR A 188 -38.27 -0.23 20.91
C THR A 188 -39.59 -0.99 20.82
N ALA A 189 -39.56 -2.33 20.73
CA ALA A 189 -40.77 -3.15 20.76
C ALA A 189 -41.34 -3.32 22.19
N TYR A 190 -40.50 -3.19 23.24
CA TYR A 190 -40.94 -3.34 24.63
C TYR A 190 -41.56 -2.07 25.24
N PHE A 191 -41.27 -0.87 24.71
CA PHE A 191 -41.88 0.38 25.17
C PHE A 191 -43.20 0.74 24.44
N ALA A 192 -43.68 -0.12 23.54
CA ALA A 192 -44.92 0.07 22.80
C ALA A 192 -46.08 -0.83 23.29
N ARG A 193 -45.98 -1.42 24.48
CA ARG A 193 -47.07 -2.14 25.16
C ARG A 193 -47.40 -1.54 26.51
#